data_AF-A0A8J6Y987-F1
#
_entry.id   AF-A0A8J6Y987-F1
#
_cell.length_a   1.000
_cell.length_b   1.000
_cell.length_c   1.000
_cell.angle_alpha   90.00
_cell.angle_beta   90.00
_cell.angle_gamma   90.00
#
_symmetry.space_group_name_H-M   'P 1'
#
loop_
_entity.id
_entity.type
_entity.pdbx_description
1 polymer ?
#
loop_
_entity_poly.entity_id
_entity_poly.type
_entity_poly.pdbx_seq_one_letter_code
_entity_poly.pdbx_strand_id
1 'polypeptide(L)'
;MVTGLGKSGIVARKLAASLTSTGTPSHFIHPVEAAHGDLGIVRGSDILIAISRSGNNSEVVNLMARCREFGMTTMAITGGRDSEMALASDIVLHTPIDREACPLNLTPTTSAVAAMAMGDALVVALTDLRGFRAEDFAMFHPSGVLGRSLLIKVSELMHTGDELPIVSNRLTLRESLPEIVDKRLGGTCVVDDDGKLVGLCVDGDVKRVLM
;
A
#
# COMPACT_ATOMS: atom_id res chain seq x y z
N MET A 1 -8.09 -15.90 -0.24
CA MET A 1 -9.08 -15.65 0.83
C MET A 1 -8.37 -15.59 2.17
N VAL A 2 -8.77 -14.68 3.07
CA VAL A 2 -8.27 -14.60 4.45
C VAL A 2 -9.44 -14.68 5.43
N THR A 3 -9.29 -15.41 6.54
CA THR A 3 -10.38 -15.58 7.53
C THR A 3 -9.86 -15.55 8.97
N GLY A 4 -10.77 -15.32 9.90
CA GLY A 4 -10.52 -15.32 11.35
C GLY A 4 -11.69 -14.73 12.11
N LEU A 5 -11.78 -15.02 13.42
CA LEU A 5 -12.82 -14.50 14.31
C LEU A 5 -12.30 -13.41 15.26
N GLY A 6 -13.21 -12.53 15.67
CA GLY A 6 -12.92 -11.50 16.68
C GLY A 6 -11.71 -10.64 16.32
N LYS A 7 -10.74 -10.54 17.24
CA LYS A 7 -9.49 -9.78 17.02
C LYS A 7 -8.64 -10.38 15.89
N SER A 8 -8.59 -11.71 15.76
CA SER A 8 -7.94 -12.36 14.61
C SER A 8 -8.63 -12.01 13.29
N GLY A 9 -9.95 -11.84 13.29
CA GLY A 9 -10.70 -11.37 12.13
C GLY A 9 -10.35 -9.94 11.71
N ILE A 10 -10.03 -9.05 12.66
CA ILE A 10 -9.53 -7.71 12.36
C ILE A 10 -8.14 -7.78 11.71
N VAL A 11 -7.24 -8.62 12.25
CA VAL A 11 -5.92 -8.87 11.65
C VAL A 11 -6.06 -9.44 10.24
N ALA A 12 -6.97 -10.41 10.04
CA ALA A 12 -7.26 -11.02 8.74
C ALA A 12 -7.77 -9.99 7.72
N ARG A 13 -8.65 -9.05 8.14
CA ARG A 13 -9.09 -7.94 7.29
C ARG A 13 -7.93 -7.04 6.86
N LYS A 14 -7.05 -6.66 7.79
CA LYS A 14 -5.86 -5.85 7.49
C LYS A 14 -4.94 -6.59 6.50
N LEU A 15 -4.69 -7.88 6.72
CA LEU A 15 -3.87 -8.70 5.84
C LEU A 15 -4.48 -8.78 4.42
N ALA A 16 -5.78 -9.05 4.31
CA ALA A 16 -6.47 -9.08 3.02
C ALA A 16 -6.34 -7.73 2.28
N ALA A 17 -6.54 -6.62 2.99
CA ALA A 17 -6.36 -5.29 2.41
C ALA A 17 -4.92 -5.04 1.95
N SER A 18 -3.93 -5.44 2.76
CA SER A 18 -2.50 -5.25 2.45
C SER A 18 -2.08 -6.06 1.21
N LEU A 19 -2.48 -7.34 1.14
CA LEU A 19 -2.23 -8.18 -0.03
C LEU A 19 -2.81 -7.56 -1.31
N THR A 20 -4.06 -7.10 -1.26
CA THR A 20 -4.75 -6.46 -2.39
C THR A 20 -4.05 -5.17 -2.81
N SER A 21 -3.64 -4.33 -1.85
CA SER A 21 -2.87 -3.10 -2.12
C SER A 21 -1.51 -3.36 -2.75
N THR A 22 -0.94 -4.57 -2.59
CA THR A 22 0.32 -5.00 -3.19
C THR A 22 0.13 -5.96 -4.38
N GLY A 23 -1.03 -5.87 -5.07
CA GLY A 23 -1.27 -6.61 -6.31
C GLY A 23 -1.55 -8.10 -6.16
N THR A 24 -1.86 -8.57 -4.94
CA THR A 24 -2.34 -9.94 -4.69
C THR A 24 -3.83 -9.90 -4.33
N PRO A 25 -4.74 -10.21 -5.27
CA PRO A 25 -6.19 -10.17 -5.02
C PRO A 25 -6.57 -10.99 -3.79
N SER A 26 -7.15 -10.32 -2.80
CA SER A 26 -7.46 -10.95 -1.52
C SER A 26 -8.72 -10.34 -0.88
N HIS A 27 -9.53 -11.21 -0.29
CA HIS A 27 -10.77 -10.86 0.38
C HIS A 27 -10.81 -11.50 1.75
N PHE A 28 -11.25 -10.72 2.73
CA PHE A 28 -11.65 -11.26 4.02
C PHE A 28 -13.04 -11.87 3.90
N ILE A 29 -13.22 -13.07 4.44
CA ILE A 29 -14.53 -13.70 4.57
C ILE A 29 -14.68 -14.14 6.03
N HIS A 30 -15.79 -13.73 6.66
CA HIS A 30 -16.08 -14.14 8.02
C HIS A 30 -16.44 -15.62 8.04
N PRO A 31 -15.89 -16.45 8.96
CA PRO A 31 -16.03 -17.89 8.84
C PRO A 31 -17.46 -18.40 9.03
N VAL A 32 -18.26 -17.69 9.84
CA VAL A 32 -19.70 -17.99 10.00
C VAL A 32 -20.46 -17.65 8.73
N GLU A 33 -20.16 -16.54 8.06
CA GLU A 33 -20.87 -16.13 6.82
C GLU A 33 -20.50 -17.05 5.65
N ALA A 34 -19.22 -17.46 5.58
CA ALA A 34 -18.73 -18.46 4.63
C ALA A 34 -19.55 -19.75 4.67
N ALA A 35 -19.82 -20.26 5.87
CA ALA A 35 -20.61 -21.47 6.07
C ALA A 35 -22.08 -21.34 5.64
N HIS A 36 -22.57 -20.11 5.45
CA HIS A 36 -23.96 -19.82 5.08
C HIS A 36 -24.12 -19.23 3.67
N GLY A 37 -23.09 -19.30 2.81
CA GLY A 37 -23.22 -19.01 1.37
C GLY A 37 -22.07 -18.25 0.74
N ASP A 38 -21.27 -17.52 1.52
CA ASP A 38 -20.21 -16.66 0.97
C ASP A 38 -19.04 -17.45 0.37
N LEU A 39 -18.98 -18.77 0.59
CA LEU A 39 -18.06 -19.66 -0.12
C LEU A 39 -18.27 -19.66 -1.65
N GLY A 40 -19.41 -19.20 -2.17
CA GLY A 40 -19.60 -19.04 -3.63
C GLY A 40 -18.61 -18.06 -4.30
N ILE A 41 -17.97 -17.20 -3.51
CA ILE A 41 -17.02 -16.18 -4.00
C ILE A 41 -15.65 -16.81 -4.31
N VAL A 42 -15.30 -17.94 -3.69
CA VAL A 42 -13.96 -18.55 -3.84
C VAL A 42 -13.91 -19.59 -4.96
N ARG A 43 -12.70 -19.91 -5.39
CA ARG A 43 -12.39 -20.94 -6.40
C ARG A 43 -11.38 -21.93 -5.82
N GLY A 44 -11.38 -23.17 -6.31
CA GLY A 44 -10.43 -24.20 -5.85
C GLY A 44 -8.96 -23.82 -6.07
N SER A 45 -8.67 -22.92 -7.02
CA SER A 45 -7.32 -22.37 -7.25
C SER A 45 -6.89 -21.33 -6.20
N ASP A 46 -7.79 -20.91 -5.31
CA ASP A 46 -7.48 -19.90 -4.31
C ASP A 46 -6.69 -20.51 -3.13
N ILE A 47 -5.98 -19.63 -2.42
CA ILE A 47 -5.33 -19.97 -1.16
C ILE A 47 -6.19 -19.43 0.00
N LEU A 48 -6.45 -20.27 0.99
CA LEU A 48 -7.03 -19.88 2.27
C LEU A 48 -5.91 -19.56 3.27
N ILE A 49 -5.94 -18.36 3.85
CA ILE A 49 -5.12 -17.99 5.00
C ILE A 49 -6.04 -17.81 6.21
N ALA A 50 -5.94 -18.70 7.21
CA ALA A 50 -6.73 -18.63 8.42
C ALA A 50 -5.90 -18.14 9.60
N ILE A 51 -6.44 -17.17 10.36
CA ILE A 51 -5.76 -16.60 11.53
C ILE A 51 -6.54 -16.97 12.80
N SER A 52 -5.88 -17.66 13.72
CA SER A 52 -6.44 -18.01 15.03
C SER A 52 -5.33 -18.13 16.06
N ARG A 53 -5.46 -17.43 17.20
CA ARG A 53 -4.46 -17.48 18.27
C ARG A 53 -4.24 -18.90 18.79
N SER A 54 -5.32 -19.59 19.17
CA SER A 54 -5.27 -20.96 19.69
C SER A 54 -5.25 -22.02 18.61
N GLY A 55 -5.79 -21.72 17.42
CA GLY A 55 -5.98 -22.69 16.34
C GLY A 55 -7.08 -23.72 16.59
N ASN A 56 -7.89 -23.58 17.64
CA ASN A 56 -8.95 -24.54 18.01
C ASN A 56 -10.36 -23.94 17.93
N ASN A 57 -10.55 -22.92 17.11
CA ASN A 57 -11.88 -22.35 16.91
C ASN A 57 -12.63 -23.17 15.85
N SER A 58 -13.75 -23.77 16.24
CA SER A 58 -14.47 -24.74 15.40
C SER A 58 -14.99 -24.13 14.11
N GLU A 59 -15.46 -22.87 14.10
CA GLU A 59 -15.93 -22.21 12.89
C GLU A 59 -14.80 -22.07 11.85
N VAL A 60 -13.60 -21.69 12.30
CA VAL A 60 -12.42 -21.57 11.43
C VAL A 60 -11.92 -22.94 10.97
N VAL A 61 -11.85 -23.93 11.86
CA VAL A 61 -11.39 -25.30 11.53
C VAL A 61 -12.32 -25.96 10.53
N ASN A 62 -13.64 -25.87 10.75
CA ASN A 62 -14.65 -26.42 9.85
C ASN A 62 -14.58 -25.77 8.46
N LEU A 63 -14.42 -24.45 8.41
CA LEU A 63 -14.25 -23.74 7.15
C LEU A 63 -12.98 -24.19 6.42
N MET A 64 -11.87 -24.33 7.13
CA MET A 64 -10.60 -24.79 6.54
C MET A 64 -10.73 -26.18 5.92
N ALA A 65 -11.39 -27.11 6.62
CA ALA A 65 -11.66 -28.44 6.09
C ALA A 65 -12.49 -28.39 4.80
N ARG A 66 -13.53 -27.54 4.76
CA ARG A 66 -14.36 -27.36 3.55
C ARG A 66 -13.57 -26.76 2.39
N CYS A 67 -12.80 -25.71 2.63
CA CYS A 67 -11.95 -25.11 1.59
C CYS A 67 -10.95 -26.13 1.00
N ARG A 68 -10.39 -27.00 1.84
CA ARG A 68 -9.53 -28.10 1.38
C ARG A 68 -10.30 -29.10 0.51
N GLU A 69 -11.53 -29.49 0.87
CA GLU A 69 -12.39 -30.34 0.02
C GLU A 69 -12.67 -29.68 -1.35
N PHE A 70 -12.74 -28.35 -1.40
CA PHE A 70 -12.85 -27.58 -2.65
C PHE A 70 -11.54 -27.48 -3.45
N GLY A 71 -10.43 -28.05 -2.96
CA GLY A 71 -9.13 -28.06 -3.64
C GLY A 71 -8.22 -26.87 -3.31
N MET A 72 -8.64 -25.98 -2.40
CA MET A 72 -7.82 -24.83 -2.00
C MET A 72 -6.62 -25.28 -1.17
N THR A 73 -5.47 -24.61 -1.37
CA THR A 73 -4.34 -24.72 -0.44
C THR A 73 -4.65 -23.94 0.83
N THR A 74 -4.35 -24.52 1.98
CA THR A 74 -4.68 -23.98 3.30
C THR A 74 -3.43 -23.59 4.08
N MET A 75 -3.43 -22.37 4.62
CA MET A 75 -2.36 -21.81 5.44
C MET A 75 -2.92 -21.34 6.78
N ALA A 76 -2.25 -21.71 7.87
CA ALA A 76 -2.59 -21.32 9.23
C ALA A 76 -1.58 -20.31 9.79
N ILE A 77 -2.05 -19.17 10.30
CA ILE A 77 -1.29 -18.27 11.17
C ILE A 77 -1.79 -18.46 12.60
N THR A 78 -0.96 -19.08 13.46
CA THR A 78 -1.37 -19.46 14.81
C THR A 78 -0.22 -19.57 15.80
N GLY A 79 -0.52 -19.33 17.08
CA GLY A 79 0.40 -19.65 18.17
C GLY A 79 0.31 -21.09 18.67
N GLY A 80 -0.73 -21.84 18.27
CA GLY A 80 -0.91 -23.24 18.65
C GLY A 80 -0.30 -24.20 17.63
N ARG A 81 0.96 -24.61 17.81
CA ARG A 81 1.66 -25.52 16.88
C ARG A 81 0.94 -26.85 16.65
N ASP A 82 0.38 -27.42 17.72
CA ASP A 82 -0.32 -28.71 17.69
C ASP A 82 -1.84 -28.57 17.71
N SER A 83 -2.34 -27.38 17.32
CA SER A 83 -3.77 -27.10 17.26
C SER A 83 -4.46 -27.83 16.11
N GLU A 84 -5.77 -27.99 16.20
CA GLU A 84 -6.57 -28.60 15.13
C GLU A 84 -6.35 -27.89 13.80
N MET A 85 -6.36 -26.55 13.79
CA MET A 85 -6.11 -25.75 12.59
C MET A 85 -4.69 -25.92 12.04
N ALA A 86 -3.67 -26.03 12.90
CA ALA A 86 -2.29 -26.22 12.44
C ALA A 86 -2.11 -27.60 11.79
N LEU A 87 -2.59 -28.66 12.45
CA LEU A 87 -2.55 -30.03 11.95
C LEU A 87 -3.39 -30.20 10.68
N ALA A 88 -4.47 -29.43 10.56
CA ALA A 88 -5.35 -29.44 9.39
C ALA A 88 -4.93 -28.44 8.30
N SER A 89 -3.76 -27.80 8.37
CA SER A 89 -3.27 -26.88 7.33
C SER A 89 -2.13 -27.48 6.50
N ASP A 90 -1.97 -27.03 5.26
CA ASP A 90 -0.85 -27.45 4.40
C ASP A 90 0.42 -26.67 4.74
N ILE A 91 0.26 -25.43 5.21
CA ILE A 91 1.36 -24.53 5.61
C ILE A 91 1.04 -23.89 6.95
N VAL A 92 1.97 -23.96 7.91
CA VAL A 92 1.84 -23.32 9.22
C VAL A 92 2.85 -22.19 9.36
N LEU A 93 2.35 -20.96 9.54
CA LEU A 93 3.11 -19.82 10.03
C LEU A 93 2.92 -19.70 11.55
N HIS A 94 3.84 -20.30 12.28
CA HIS A 94 3.77 -20.39 13.74
C HIS A 94 4.19 -19.07 14.40
N THR A 95 3.28 -18.45 15.15
CA THR A 95 3.47 -17.18 15.86
C THR A 95 3.25 -17.37 17.37
N PRO A 96 4.16 -18.08 18.07
CA PRO A 96 4.03 -18.30 19.50
C PRO A 96 4.22 -16.99 20.26
N ILE A 97 3.56 -16.89 21.41
CA ILE A 97 3.80 -15.82 22.39
C ILE A 97 3.93 -16.44 23.78
N ASP A 98 4.79 -15.88 24.60
CA ASP A 98 4.92 -16.34 25.99
C ASP A 98 3.73 -15.86 26.84
N ARG A 99 3.32 -14.59 26.63
CA ARG A 99 2.21 -13.98 27.37
C ARG A 99 1.61 -12.80 26.59
N GLU A 100 0.32 -12.57 26.79
CA GLU A 100 -0.34 -11.32 26.41
C GLU A 100 0.11 -10.18 27.34
N ALA A 101 0.23 -8.97 26.77
CA ALA A 101 0.43 -7.75 27.55
C ALA A 101 -0.79 -7.42 28.44
N CYS A 102 -1.97 -7.95 28.12
CA CYS A 102 -3.15 -7.90 28.98
C CYS A 102 -2.83 -8.51 30.37
N PRO A 103 -3.10 -7.80 31.49
CA PRO A 103 -2.80 -8.31 32.83
C PRO A 103 -3.42 -9.68 33.13
N LEU A 104 -4.63 -9.91 32.63
CA LEU A 104 -5.39 -11.16 32.80
C LEU A 104 -4.96 -12.27 31.82
N ASN A 105 -4.11 -11.97 30.85
CA ASN A 105 -3.71 -12.89 29.78
C ASN A 105 -4.87 -13.42 28.90
N LEU A 106 -6.01 -12.71 28.89
CA LEU A 106 -7.23 -13.13 28.18
C LEU A 106 -7.41 -12.40 26.85
N THR A 107 -7.20 -11.08 26.85
CA THR A 107 -7.43 -10.25 25.67
C THR A 107 -6.24 -10.38 24.70
N PRO A 108 -6.49 -10.72 23.42
CA PRO A 108 -5.45 -10.70 22.40
C PRO A 108 -4.81 -9.32 22.29
N THR A 109 -3.53 -9.24 22.62
CA THR A 109 -2.70 -8.03 22.56
C THR A 109 -1.42 -8.36 21.82
N THR A 110 -0.46 -8.99 22.49
CA THR A 110 0.80 -9.49 21.92
C THR A 110 0.53 -10.47 20.77
N SER A 111 -0.43 -11.39 20.94
CA SER A 111 -0.73 -12.38 19.89
C SER A 111 -1.30 -11.75 18.61
N ALA A 112 -2.13 -10.71 18.76
CA ALA A 112 -2.68 -10.00 17.60
C ALA A 112 -1.59 -9.26 16.83
N VAL A 113 -0.65 -8.63 17.54
CA VAL A 113 0.51 -7.96 16.93
C VAL A 113 1.44 -8.96 16.27
N ALA A 114 1.72 -10.10 16.90
CA ALA A 114 2.57 -11.14 16.33
C ALA A 114 1.97 -11.70 15.02
N ALA A 115 0.67 -11.99 15.01
CA ALA A 115 -0.03 -12.44 13.80
C ALA A 115 -0.04 -11.37 12.71
N MET A 116 -0.23 -10.09 13.07
CA MET A 116 -0.17 -8.97 12.12
C MET A 116 1.22 -8.80 11.52
N ALA A 117 2.26 -8.85 12.34
CA ALA A 117 3.65 -8.77 11.89
C ALA A 117 4.02 -9.92 10.95
N MET A 118 3.57 -11.15 11.25
CA MET A 118 3.73 -12.30 10.36
C MET A 118 3.02 -12.10 9.02
N GLY A 119 1.79 -11.58 9.05
CA GLY A 119 1.05 -11.22 7.83
C GLY A 119 1.78 -10.15 7.00
N ASP A 120 2.36 -9.15 7.65
CA ASP A 120 3.09 -8.07 6.98
C ASP A 120 4.41 -8.56 6.39
N ALA A 121 5.12 -9.45 7.09
CA ALA A 121 6.29 -10.13 6.56
C ALA A 121 5.96 -10.93 5.29
N LEU A 122 4.81 -11.62 5.27
CA LEU A 122 4.33 -12.35 4.09
C LEU A 122 4.04 -11.39 2.92
N VAL A 123 3.39 -10.25 3.18
CA VAL A 123 3.11 -9.23 2.16
C VAL A 123 4.41 -8.68 1.57
N VAL A 124 5.38 -8.31 2.41
CA VAL A 124 6.69 -7.79 1.96
C VAL A 124 7.44 -8.84 1.14
N ALA A 125 7.48 -10.10 1.60
CA ALA A 125 8.12 -11.18 0.86
C ALA A 125 7.46 -11.40 -0.52
N LEU A 126 6.13 -11.35 -0.59
CA LEU A 126 5.40 -11.47 -1.86
C LEU A 126 5.62 -10.27 -2.78
N THR A 127 5.74 -9.06 -2.21
CA THR A 127 5.99 -7.83 -2.95
C THR A 127 7.35 -7.91 -3.65
N ASP A 128 8.38 -8.34 -2.91
CA ASP A 128 9.73 -8.54 -3.42
C ASP A 128 9.79 -9.64 -4.48
N LEU A 129 9.24 -10.82 -4.20
CA LEU A 129 9.23 -11.95 -5.13
C LEU A 129 8.46 -11.69 -6.43
N ARG A 130 7.42 -10.85 -6.38
CA ARG A 130 6.65 -10.45 -7.57
C ARG A 130 7.26 -9.26 -8.31
N GLY A 131 8.32 -8.66 -7.76
CA GLY A 131 8.91 -7.44 -8.30
C GLY A 131 7.92 -6.29 -8.35
N PHE A 132 7.00 -6.21 -7.38
CA PHE A 132 5.96 -5.17 -7.33
C PHE A 132 6.59 -3.79 -7.12
N ARG A 133 6.31 -2.86 -8.02
CA ARG A 133 6.98 -1.56 -8.09
C ARG A 133 6.10 -0.43 -7.58
N ALA A 134 6.71 0.75 -7.43
CA ALA A 134 5.99 1.97 -7.07
C ALA A 134 4.92 2.32 -8.14
N GLU A 135 5.20 2.08 -9.41
CA GLU A 135 4.24 2.32 -10.49
C GLU A 135 3.00 1.42 -10.37
N ASP A 136 3.19 0.15 -9.99
CA ASP A 136 2.09 -0.79 -9.73
C ASP A 136 1.24 -0.31 -8.56
N PHE A 137 1.88 0.13 -7.48
CA PHE A 137 1.17 0.71 -6.33
C PHE A 137 0.28 1.88 -6.73
N ALA A 138 0.78 2.74 -7.62
CA ALA A 138 0.07 3.91 -8.07
C ALA A 138 -1.17 3.56 -8.91
N MET A 139 -1.09 2.50 -9.74
CA MET A 139 -2.24 1.97 -10.48
C MET A 139 -3.34 1.45 -9.55
N PHE A 140 -2.99 0.81 -8.43
CA PHE A 140 -3.96 0.33 -7.44
C PHE A 140 -4.46 1.43 -6.48
N HIS A 141 -3.84 2.62 -6.46
CA HIS A 141 -4.21 3.74 -5.58
C HIS A 141 -4.23 5.09 -6.32
N PRO A 142 -4.99 5.24 -7.43
CA PRO A 142 -4.89 6.39 -8.33
C PRO A 142 -5.27 7.73 -7.66
N SER A 143 -6.17 7.67 -6.67
CA SER A 143 -6.67 8.87 -5.99
C SER A 143 -5.87 9.26 -4.74
N GLY A 144 -4.98 8.38 -4.25
CA GLY A 144 -4.17 8.64 -3.06
C GLY A 144 -3.03 9.63 -3.33
N VAL A 145 -2.57 10.34 -2.30
CA VAL A 145 -1.47 11.32 -2.42
C VAL A 145 -0.22 10.66 -3.03
N LEU A 146 0.12 9.45 -2.56
CA LEU A 146 1.24 8.66 -3.06
C LEU A 146 1.06 8.24 -4.53
N GLY A 147 -0.09 7.66 -4.89
CA GLY A 147 -0.35 7.25 -6.26
C GLY A 147 -0.36 8.43 -7.22
N ARG A 148 -0.94 9.56 -6.81
CA ARG A 148 -0.92 10.80 -7.57
C ARG A 148 0.50 11.32 -7.79
N SER A 149 1.35 11.35 -6.75
CA SER A 149 2.75 11.78 -6.89
C SER A 149 3.58 10.87 -7.79
N LEU A 150 3.23 9.59 -7.89
CA LEU A 150 3.94 8.61 -8.72
C LEU A 150 3.47 8.60 -10.19
N LEU A 151 2.24 9.06 -10.46
CA LEU A 151 1.66 9.09 -11.80
C LEU A 151 1.81 10.44 -12.53
N ILE A 152 1.91 11.55 -11.80
CA ILE A 152 2.05 12.87 -12.40
C ILE A 152 3.40 12.97 -13.14
N LYS A 153 3.34 13.27 -14.43
CA LYS A 153 4.53 13.52 -15.25
C LYS A 153 4.94 14.98 -15.17
N VAL A 154 6.24 15.26 -15.34
CA VAL A 154 6.74 16.65 -15.46
C VAL A 154 5.99 17.42 -16.55
N SER A 155 5.68 16.77 -17.67
CA SER A 155 4.91 17.37 -18.77
C SER A 155 3.50 17.83 -18.39
N GLU A 156 2.93 17.29 -17.33
CA GLU A 156 1.59 17.65 -16.83
C GLU A 156 1.65 18.81 -15.82
N LEU A 157 2.84 19.11 -15.28
CA LEU A 157 3.05 20.22 -14.33
C LEU A 157 3.81 21.40 -14.94
N MET A 158 4.61 21.16 -15.99
CA MET A 158 5.44 22.20 -16.59
C MET A 158 4.59 23.21 -17.37
N HIS A 159 4.90 24.49 -17.19
CA HIS A 159 4.32 25.56 -18.02
C HIS A 159 4.99 25.54 -19.41
N THR A 160 4.19 25.79 -20.45
CA THR A 160 4.66 25.78 -21.84
C THR A 160 4.04 26.94 -22.62
N GLY A 161 4.64 27.28 -23.78
CA GLY A 161 4.17 28.38 -24.62
C GLY A 161 4.14 29.70 -23.84
N ASP A 162 3.02 30.40 -23.94
CA ASP A 162 2.83 31.73 -23.34
C ASP A 162 2.79 31.71 -21.80
N GLU A 163 2.64 30.55 -21.16
CA GLU A 163 2.71 30.44 -19.70
C GLU A 163 4.15 30.37 -19.17
N LEU A 164 5.12 30.06 -20.03
CA LEU A 164 6.53 29.96 -19.65
C LEU A 164 7.16 31.36 -19.70
N PRO A 165 7.60 31.94 -18.55
CA PRO A 165 8.22 33.26 -18.53
C PRO A 165 9.55 33.22 -19.27
N ILE A 166 9.63 33.98 -20.36
CA ILE A 166 10.82 34.07 -21.21
C ILE A 166 11.11 35.54 -21.53
N VAL A 167 12.37 35.94 -21.36
CA VAL A 167 12.88 37.27 -21.74
C VAL A 167 14.15 37.18 -22.56
N SER A 168 14.40 38.18 -23.41
CA SER A 168 15.67 38.30 -24.14
C SER A 168 16.82 38.67 -23.20
N ASN A 169 18.01 38.14 -23.47
CA ASN A 169 19.27 38.50 -22.81
C ASN A 169 19.71 39.96 -23.04
N ARG A 170 18.99 40.70 -23.89
CA ARG A 170 19.21 42.14 -24.15
C ARG A 170 18.47 43.04 -23.16
N LEU A 171 17.49 42.51 -22.42
CA LEU A 171 16.72 43.29 -21.44
C LEU A 171 17.54 43.54 -20.17
N THR A 172 17.36 44.72 -19.60
CA THR A 172 17.84 45.01 -18.25
C THR A 172 17.01 44.28 -17.19
N LEU A 173 17.58 44.11 -15.99
CA LEU A 173 16.88 43.50 -14.84
C LEU A 173 15.55 44.21 -14.50
N ARG A 174 15.46 45.52 -14.73
CA ARG A 174 14.22 46.28 -14.50
C ARG A 174 13.16 45.96 -15.56
N GLU A 175 13.58 45.78 -16.80
CA GLU A 175 12.68 45.46 -17.91
C GLU A 175 12.16 44.02 -17.87
N SER A 176 12.88 43.10 -17.22
CA SER A 176 12.42 41.71 -17.04
C SER A 176 11.41 41.51 -15.89
N LEU A 177 11.24 42.49 -15.00
CA LEU A 177 10.34 42.41 -13.84
C LEU A 177 8.87 42.12 -14.20
N PRO A 178 8.26 42.80 -15.20
CA PRO A 178 6.86 42.55 -15.54
C PRO A 178 6.60 41.09 -15.90
N GLU A 179 7.50 40.44 -16.63
CA GLU A 179 7.37 39.03 -17.02
C GLU A 179 7.35 38.11 -15.79
N ILE A 180 8.29 38.33 -14.85
CA ILE A 180 8.39 37.55 -13.60
C ILE A 180 7.11 37.69 -12.76
N VAL A 181 6.60 38.93 -12.66
CA VAL A 181 5.40 39.25 -11.86
C VAL A 181 4.13 38.71 -12.51
N ASP A 182 4.00 38.83 -13.84
CA ASP A 182 2.81 38.39 -14.58
C ASP A 182 2.65 36.86 -14.51
N LYS A 183 3.73 36.11 -14.75
CA LYS A 183 3.67 34.63 -14.73
C LYS A 183 3.61 34.05 -13.33
N ARG A 184 4.02 34.79 -12.28
CA ARG A 184 3.96 34.36 -10.86
C ARG A 184 4.71 33.06 -10.54
N LEU A 185 5.72 32.72 -11.34
CA LEU A 185 6.54 31.52 -11.15
C LEU A 185 7.85 31.79 -10.39
N GLY A 186 8.05 33.02 -9.92
CA GLY A 186 9.21 33.40 -9.10
C GLY A 186 10.50 33.68 -9.89
N GLY A 187 10.47 33.56 -11.22
CA GLY A 187 11.58 33.90 -12.10
C GLY A 187 11.20 33.82 -13.58
N THR A 188 12.16 34.10 -14.45
CA THR A 188 12.03 34.04 -15.91
C THR A 188 13.26 33.44 -16.56
N CYS A 189 13.05 32.66 -17.62
CA CYS A 189 14.09 32.11 -18.46
C CYS A 189 14.67 33.22 -19.35
N VAL A 190 15.99 33.32 -19.42
CA VAL A 190 16.68 34.29 -20.28
C VAL A 190 17.15 33.56 -21.53
N VAL A 191 16.75 34.06 -22.70
CA VAL A 191 17.12 33.47 -24.00
C VAL A 191 17.96 34.42 -24.85
N ASP A 192 18.82 33.86 -25.71
CA ASP A 192 19.52 34.62 -26.74
C ASP A 192 18.64 34.91 -27.96
N ASP A 193 19.22 35.54 -28.98
CA ASP A 193 18.53 35.89 -30.22
C ASP A 193 18.09 34.66 -31.04
N ASP A 194 18.72 33.51 -30.83
CA ASP A 194 18.36 32.23 -31.45
C ASP A 194 17.30 31.47 -30.61
N GLY A 195 16.81 32.07 -29.52
CA GLY A 195 15.84 31.47 -28.61
C GLY A 195 16.43 30.38 -27.70
N LYS A 196 17.76 30.27 -27.61
CA LYS A 196 18.41 29.30 -26.71
C LYS A 196 18.45 29.85 -25.30
N LEU A 197 18.19 28.97 -24.33
CA LEU A 197 18.31 29.31 -22.92
C LEU A 197 19.78 29.63 -22.58
N VAL A 198 20.01 30.87 -22.16
CA VAL A 198 21.34 31.36 -21.74
C VAL A 198 21.40 31.74 -20.26
N GLY A 199 20.27 31.74 -19.56
CA GLY A 199 20.24 31.98 -18.12
C GLY A 199 18.86 31.87 -17.49
N LEU A 200 18.82 32.10 -16.18
CA LEU A 200 17.62 32.20 -15.37
C LEU A 200 17.74 33.45 -14.48
N CYS A 201 16.71 34.27 -14.43
CA CYS A 201 16.63 35.41 -13.52
C CYS A 201 15.47 35.18 -12.54
N VAL A 202 15.77 35.10 -11.24
CA VAL A 202 14.72 34.95 -10.23
C VAL A 202 14.39 36.27 -9.56
N ASP A 203 13.17 36.40 -9.05
CA ASP A 203 12.70 37.59 -8.30
C ASP A 203 13.68 37.98 -7.17
N GLY A 204 14.28 36.98 -6.53
CA GLY A 204 15.31 37.18 -5.50
C GLY A 204 16.61 37.83 -6.00
N ASP A 205 17.01 37.62 -7.26
CA ASP A 205 18.18 38.30 -7.85
C ASP A 205 17.86 39.77 -8.10
N VAL A 206 16.67 40.05 -8.63
CA VAL A 206 16.24 41.41 -8.93
C VAL A 206 16.10 42.25 -7.66
N LYS A 207 15.49 41.69 -6.61
CA LYS A 207 15.37 42.36 -5.30
C LYS A 207 16.73 42.72 -4.71
N ARG A 208 17.71 41.82 -4.74
CA ARG A 208 19.05 42.06 -4.17
C ARG A 208 19.85 43.14 -4.90
N VAL A 209 19.55 43.40 -6.18
CA VAL A 209 20.27 44.37 -7.00
C VAL A 209 19.57 45.73 -7.01
N LEU A 210 18.24 45.76 -6.88
CA LEU A 210 17.43 46.97 -7.00
C LEU A 210 16.95 47.55 -5.66
N MET A 211 17.01 46.80 -4.56
CA MET A 211 16.63 47.21 -3.20
C MET A 211 17.80 47.02 -2.24
#